data_AF-A0A815E614-F1
#
_entry.id   AF-A0A815E614-F1
#
_cell.length_a   1.000
_cell.length_b   1.000
_cell.length_c   1.000
_cell.angle_alpha   90.00
_cell.angle_beta   90.00
_cell.angle_gamma   90.00
#
_symmetry.space_group_name_H-M   'P 1'
#
loop_
_entity.id
_entity.type
_entity.pdbx_description
1 polymer ?
#
loop_
_entity_poly.entity_id
_entity_poly.type
_entity_poly.pdbx_seq_one_letter_code
_entity_poly.pdbx_strand_id
1 'polypeptide(L)'
;MLNTDYLGVNLTDYQNQSSDYTDITQSRPITLQLFKHYLENLIEVGYELGLCGLLIFAKELRKKLRKNQGLTLFPDQEARNIFSDIYQRLECLTDDILKNLYQLNVHDSDILFSPKVLQLLDRILKQPNTEGTLGQSIVFVERVYTATILSQVLSHLILTLESSHAKQLKVNHVTGIKSLFYDKSMTMKYQEKTIKEFRSGVINILIATAVVEEGLDIPRCDLVIRFNKPNNFSSYMQSKGRARAKQNAAYVLFLDELDIDSCQRDQMEYENYEEIEKVG
;
A
#
# COMPACT_ATOMS: atom_id res chain seq x y z
N MET A 1 -2.68 -36.58 3.21
CA MET A 1 -1.45 -36.07 3.86
C MET A 1 -0.62 -35.42 2.76
N LEU A 2 -0.78 -34.12 2.55
CA LEU A 2 0.12 -33.36 1.68
C LEU A 2 1.33 -33.02 2.54
N ASN A 3 2.41 -33.78 2.34
CA ASN A 3 3.69 -33.50 2.96
C ASN A 3 4.38 -32.45 2.08
N THR A 4 4.22 -31.18 2.44
CA THR A 4 4.96 -30.08 1.81
C THR A 4 5.86 -29.46 2.86
N ASP A 5 7.10 -29.93 2.91
CA ASP A 5 8.20 -29.36 3.68
C ASP A 5 8.53 -27.96 3.15
N TYR A 6 7.75 -26.95 3.56
CA TYR A 6 8.06 -25.53 3.35
C TYR A 6 8.96 -24.94 4.45
N LEU A 7 9.34 -25.74 5.45
CA LEU A 7 10.11 -25.29 6.62
C LEU A 7 11.61 -25.06 6.34
N GLY A 8 12.09 -25.32 5.12
CA GLY A 8 13.50 -25.16 4.74
C GLY A 8 13.82 -24.01 3.79
N VAL A 9 12.82 -23.26 3.31
CA VAL A 9 13.06 -22.17 2.35
C VAL A 9 13.32 -20.88 3.10
N ASN A 10 14.60 -20.56 3.27
CA ASN A 10 15.06 -19.26 3.72
C ASN A 10 14.66 -18.21 2.67
N LEU A 11 13.62 -17.42 2.95
CA LEU A 11 13.10 -16.36 2.06
C LEU A 11 14.21 -15.39 1.60
N THR A 12 15.23 -15.21 2.44
CA THR A 12 16.43 -14.41 2.18
C THR A 12 17.28 -14.97 1.03
N ASP A 13 17.38 -16.29 0.88
CA ASP A 13 18.12 -16.92 -0.22
C ASP A 13 17.37 -16.76 -1.56
N TYR A 14 16.04 -16.71 -1.53
CA TYR A 14 15.21 -16.47 -2.72
C TYR A 14 15.31 -15.01 -3.22
N GLN A 15 15.41 -14.05 -2.30
CA GLN A 15 15.63 -12.63 -2.63
C GLN A 15 17.05 -12.38 -3.14
N ASN A 16 18.06 -13.06 -2.59
CA ASN A 16 19.46 -12.91 -3.00
C ASN A 16 19.76 -13.64 -4.33
N GLN A 17 19.16 -14.80 -4.59
CA GLN A 17 19.24 -15.51 -5.88
C GLN A 17 18.42 -14.85 -7.00
N SER A 18 17.57 -13.87 -6.68
CA SER A 18 16.85 -13.09 -7.69
C SER A 18 17.76 -12.15 -8.49
N SER A 19 19.02 -11.94 -8.08
CA SER A 19 20.00 -11.12 -8.79
C SER A 19 20.68 -11.85 -9.96
N ASP A 20 20.76 -13.19 -9.92
CA ASP A 20 21.34 -14.04 -10.99
C ASP A 20 20.39 -14.29 -12.18
N TYR A 21 19.15 -13.78 -12.13
CA TYR A 21 18.20 -13.87 -13.23
C TYR A 21 18.35 -12.77 -14.29
N THR A 22 19.43 -11.99 -14.23
CA THR A 22 19.66 -10.84 -15.10
C THR A 22 20.19 -11.21 -16.50
N ASP A 23 20.56 -12.48 -16.75
CA ASP A 23 21.24 -12.86 -18.01
C ASP A 23 20.41 -13.72 -19.00
N ILE A 24 19.07 -13.58 -18.97
CA ILE A 24 18.19 -14.13 -20.02
C ILE A 24 17.34 -13.02 -20.62
N THR A 25 18.01 -12.07 -21.28
CA THR A 25 17.39 -11.15 -22.22
C THR A 25 17.12 -11.87 -23.54
N GLN A 26 16.02 -12.61 -23.62
CA GLN A 26 15.36 -12.97 -24.89
C GLN A 26 13.89 -13.34 -24.62
N SER A 27 12.98 -12.43 -24.98
CA SER A 27 11.53 -12.61 -25.21
C SER A 27 10.80 -13.59 -24.28
N ARG A 28 10.62 -13.23 -23.00
CA ARG A 28 9.57 -13.90 -22.20
C ARG A 28 8.21 -13.48 -22.74
N PRO A 29 7.27 -14.40 -23.01
CA PRO A 29 5.90 -14.07 -23.37
C PRO A 29 5.35 -13.03 -22.39
N ILE A 30 4.74 -11.95 -22.91
CA ILE A 30 4.13 -10.86 -22.11
C ILE A 30 3.25 -11.41 -20.98
N THR A 31 2.57 -12.51 -21.26
CA THR A 31 1.78 -13.32 -20.34
C THR A 31 2.54 -13.77 -19.09
N LEU A 32 3.76 -14.31 -19.22
CA LEU A 32 4.57 -14.77 -18.09
C LEU A 32 5.13 -13.62 -17.27
N GLN A 33 5.47 -12.50 -17.92
CA GLN A 33 5.91 -11.29 -17.21
C GLN A 33 4.77 -10.71 -16.38
N LEU A 34 3.57 -10.65 -16.96
CA LEU A 34 2.38 -10.18 -16.27
C LEU A 34 2.00 -11.11 -15.11
N PHE A 35 2.08 -12.43 -15.33
CA PHE A 35 1.83 -13.42 -14.29
C PHE A 35 2.81 -13.31 -13.11
N LYS A 36 4.12 -13.21 -13.40
CA LYS A 36 5.15 -12.96 -12.39
C LYS A 36 4.84 -11.69 -11.60
N HIS A 37 4.52 -10.60 -12.29
CA HIS A 37 4.17 -9.33 -11.65
C HIS A 37 2.96 -9.45 -10.72
N TYR A 38 1.94 -10.25 -11.07
CA TYR A 38 0.81 -10.49 -10.18
C TYR A 38 1.16 -11.27 -8.91
N LEU A 39 2.01 -12.28 -9.04
CA LEU A 39 2.46 -13.05 -7.87
C LEU A 39 3.31 -12.18 -6.94
N GLU A 40 4.18 -11.33 -7.48
CA GLU A 40 4.94 -10.35 -6.70
C GLU A 40 4.01 -9.41 -5.93
N ASN A 41 3.02 -8.81 -6.61
CA ASN A 41 2.04 -7.94 -5.96
C ASN A 41 1.23 -8.67 -4.88
N LEU A 42 0.89 -9.95 -5.10
CA LEU A 42 0.14 -10.74 -4.11
C LEU A 42 0.98 -10.96 -2.86
N ILE A 43 2.22 -11.42 -3.02
CA ILE A 43 3.14 -11.66 -1.89
C ILE A 43 3.36 -10.36 -1.12
N GLU A 44 3.64 -9.26 -1.82
CA GLU A 44 3.88 -7.95 -1.23
C GLU A 44 2.66 -7.43 -0.46
N VAL A 45 1.46 -7.50 -1.04
CA VAL A 45 0.23 -7.08 -0.35
C VAL A 45 -0.02 -7.91 0.90
N GLY A 46 0.22 -9.22 0.86
CA GLY A 46 0.05 -10.07 2.04
C GLY A 46 1.04 -9.77 3.14
N TYR A 47 2.30 -9.53 2.79
CA TYR A 47 3.34 -9.14 3.74
C TYR A 47 3.03 -7.76 4.36
N GLU A 48 2.76 -6.76 3.52
CA GLU A 48 2.60 -5.36 3.94
C GLU A 48 1.27 -5.11 4.66
N LEU A 49 0.18 -5.77 4.26
CA LEU A 49 -1.18 -5.46 4.71
C LEU A 49 -1.84 -6.59 5.54
N GLY A 50 -1.24 -7.77 5.58
CA GLY A 50 -1.78 -8.95 6.23
C GLY A 50 -2.86 -9.66 5.40
N LEU A 51 -3.51 -10.64 6.02
CA LEU A 51 -4.48 -11.50 5.34
C LEU A 51 -5.64 -10.70 4.72
N CYS A 52 -6.19 -9.71 5.44
CA CYS A 52 -7.29 -8.89 4.95
C CYS A 52 -6.91 -8.16 3.64
N GLY A 53 -5.66 -7.67 3.55
CA GLY A 53 -5.13 -7.08 2.33
C GLY A 53 -5.13 -8.04 1.14
N LEU A 54 -4.69 -9.30 1.35
CA LEU A 54 -4.75 -10.34 0.32
C LEU A 54 -6.17 -10.56 -0.17
N LEU A 55 -7.14 -10.64 0.74
CA LEU A 55 -8.54 -10.92 0.39
C LEU A 55 -9.12 -9.81 -0.48
N ILE A 56 -8.85 -8.56 -0.08
CA ILE A 56 -9.31 -7.39 -0.82
C ILE A 56 -8.61 -7.31 -2.18
N PHE A 57 -7.31 -7.58 -2.25
CA PHE A 57 -6.56 -7.61 -3.51
C PHE A 57 -7.11 -8.67 -4.47
N ALA A 58 -7.36 -9.89 -3.98
CA ALA A 58 -8.01 -10.94 -4.74
C ALA A 58 -9.37 -10.45 -5.27
N LYS A 59 -10.23 -9.90 -4.42
CA LYS A 59 -11.54 -9.37 -4.83
C LYS A 59 -11.44 -8.29 -5.92
N GLU A 60 -10.49 -7.36 -5.83
CA GLU A 60 -10.28 -6.32 -6.85
C GLU A 60 -9.76 -6.90 -8.16
N LEU A 61 -8.84 -7.85 -8.10
CA LEU A 61 -8.33 -8.58 -9.25
C LEU A 61 -9.46 -9.29 -9.99
N ARG A 62 -10.37 -9.96 -9.27
CA ARG A 62 -11.56 -10.61 -9.84
C ARG A 62 -12.46 -9.63 -10.58
N LYS A 63 -12.74 -8.47 -9.98
CA LYS A 63 -13.56 -7.43 -10.61
C LYS A 63 -12.94 -6.96 -11.93
N LYS A 64 -11.62 -6.76 -11.95
CA LYS A 64 -10.88 -6.35 -13.16
C LYS A 64 -10.92 -7.42 -14.24
N LEU A 65 -10.71 -8.70 -13.89
CA LEU A 65 -10.80 -9.81 -14.84
C LEU A 65 -12.19 -9.93 -15.47
N ARG A 66 -13.26 -9.83 -14.65
CA ARG A 66 -14.65 -9.89 -15.11
C ARG A 66 -15.03 -8.74 -16.03
N LYS A 67 -14.63 -7.51 -15.69
CA LYS A 67 -14.95 -6.31 -16.49
C LYS A 67 -14.25 -6.29 -17.85
N ASN A 68 -13.06 -6.87 -17.96
CA ASN A 68 -12.24 -6.81 -19.18
C ASN A 68 -12.38 -8.04 -20.10
N GLN A 69 -13.30 -8.98 -19.83
CA GLN A 69 -13.43 -10.26 -20.55
C GLN A 69 -12.09 -10.98 -20.84
N GLY A 70 -11.08 -10.82 -19.98
CA GLY A 70 -9.75 -11.46 -20.12
C GLY A 70 -8.92 -11.11 -21.39
N LEU A 71 -9.51 -10.50 -22.42
CA LEU A 71 -8.94 -10.40 -23.77
C LEU A 71 -7.78 -9.40 -23.90
N THR A 72 -7.63 -8.46 -22.96
CA THR A 72 -6.56 -7.45 -23.01
C THR A 72 -5.43 -7.65 -22.01
N LEU A 73 -5.67 -8.36 -20.90
CA LEU A 73 -4.64 -8.62 -19.89
C LEU A 73 -3.77 -9.82 -20.28
N PHE A 74 -4.39 -10.94 -20.60
CA PHE A 74 -3.70 -12.17 -20.96
C PHE A 74 -4.23 -12.57 -22.33
N PRO A 75 -3.51 -12.31 -23.44
CA PRO A 75 -3.97 -12.66 -24.77
C PRO A 75 -4.16 -14.18 -24.94
N ASP A 76 -3.36 -14.96 -24.22
CA ASP A 76 -3.37 -16.42 -24.20
C ASP A 76 -4.47 -17.03 -23.32
N GLN A 77 -5.18 -18.04 -23.83
CA GLN A 77 -6.29 -18.70 -23.11
C GLN A 77 -5.80 -19.60 -21.98
N GLU A 78 -4.65 -20.25 -22.15
CA GLU A 78 -4.08 -21.15 -21.15
C GLU A 78 -3.69 -20.38 -19.89
N ALA A 79 -3.04 -19.23 -20.04
CA ALA A 79 -2.73 -18.33 -18.94
C ALA A 79 -3.97 -17.74 -18.26
N ARG A 80 -5.04 -17.44 -19.02
CA ARG A 80 -6.33 -17.05 -18.42
C ARG A 80 -6.87 -18.15 -17.51
N ASN A 81 -6.77 -19.41 -17.92
CA ASN A 81 -7.23 -20.56 -17.14
C ASN A 81 -6.36 -20.76 -15.88
N ILE A 82 -5.03 -20.77 -16.01
CA ILE A 82 -4.11 -20.91 -14.87
C ILE A 82 -4.33 -19.80 -13.83
N PHE A 83 -4.49 -18.56 -14.29
CA PHE A 83 -4.73 -17.44 -13.40
C PHE A 83 -6.08 -17.54 -12.69
N SER A 84 -7.11 -18.00 -13.39
CA SER A 84 -8.42 -18.29 -12.81
C SER A 84 -8.35 -19.39 -11.74
N ASP A 85 -7.59 -20.45 -11.99
CA ASP A 85 -7.43 -21.57 -11.05
C ASP A 85 -6.68 -21.15 -9.78
N ILE A 86 -5.58 -20.40 -9.92
CA ILE A 86 -4.82 -19.87 -8.78
C ILE A 86 -5.70 -18.91 -7.97
N TYR A 87 -6.44 -18.05 -8.67
CA TYR A 87 -7.40 -17.15 -8.03
C TYR A 87 -8.45 -17.91 -7.22
N GLN A 88 -9.07 -18.93 -7.82
CA GLN A 88 -10.12 -19.70 -7.17
C GLN A 88 -9.59 -20.46 -5.96
N ARG A 89 -8.35 -20.96 -6.02
CA ARG A 89 -7.68 -21.58 -4.87
C ARG A 89 -7.39 -20.57 -3.75
N LEU A 90 -6.95 -19.36 -4.08
CA LEU A 90 -6.75 -18.30 -3.08
C LEU A 90 -8.07 -17.88 -2.44
N GLU A 91 -9.16 -17.81 -3.21
CA GLU A 91 -10.50 -17.52 -2.71
C GLU A 91 -11.02 -18.63 -1.78
N CYS A 92 -10.86 -19.91 -2.15
CA CYS A 92 -11.22 -21.01 -1.25
C CYS A 92 -10.37 -21.03 0.02
N LEU A 93 -9.05 -20.83 -0.10
CA LEU A 93 -8.15 -20.75 1.05
C LEU A 93 -8.55 -19.60 1.98
N THR A 94 -8.94 -18.47 1.40
CA THR A 94 -9.46 -17.31 2.11
C THR A 94 -10.72 -17.66 2.90
N ASP A 95 -11.71 -18.26 2.24
CA ASP A 95 -12.99 -18.61 2.85
C ASP A 95 -12.78 -19.64 3.98
N ASP A 96 -11.88 -20.60 3.77
CA ASP A 96 -11.49 -21.58 4.78
C ASP A 96 -10.79 -20.92 5.98
N ILE A 97 -9.84 -20.01 5.74
CA ILE A 97 -9.18 -19.26 6.84
C ILE A 97 -10.20 -18.42 7.59
N LEU A 98 -11.06 -17.65 6.91
CA LEU A 98 -12.09 -16.85 7.54
C LEU A 98 -13.04 -17.72 8.37
N LYS A 99 -13.53 -18.83 7.82
CA LYS A 99 -14.42 -19.76 8.51
C LYS A 99 -13.76 -20.35 9.76
N ASN A 100 -12.49 -20.72 9.68
CA ASN A 100 -11.73 -21.21 10.82
C ASN A 100 -11.51 -20.12 11.87
N LEU A 101 -11.17 -18.89 11.47
CA LEU A 101 -11.02 -17.76 12.40
C LEU A 101 -12.34 -17.41 13.11
N TYR A 102 -13.48 -17.46 12.41
CA TYR A 102 -14.81 -17.30 13.01
C TYR A 102 -15.13 -18.39 14.03
N GLN A 103 -14.73 -19.64 13.77
CA GLN A 103 -14.95 -20.76 14.69
C GLN A 103 -14.07 -20.70 15.93
N LEU A 104 -12.88 -20.12 15.82
CA LEU A 104 -11.91 -20.04 16.91
C LEU A 104 -12.14 -18.86 17.87
N ASN A 105 -13.16 -18.01 17.65
CA ASN A 105 -13.40 -16.80 18.45
C ASN A 105 -12.17 -15.88 18.55
N VAL A 106 -11.36 -15.86 17.49
CA VAL A 106 -10.12 -15.08 17.48
C VAL A 106 -10.47 -13.62 17.22
N HIS A 107 -10.38 -12.81 18.26
CA HIS A 107 -10.43 -11.34 18.19
C HIS A 107 -9.11 -10.74 17.68
N ASP A 108 -8.11 -11.56 17.34
CA ASP A 108 -6.76 -11.10 17.06
C ASP A 108 -6.68 -10.43 15.68
N SER A 109 -6.84 -9.11 15.71
CA SER A 109 -6.40 -8.19 14.66
C SER A 109 -5.02 -8.54 14.10
N ASP A 110 -4.17 -9.18 14.90
CA ASP A 110 -2.79 -9.54 14.59
C ASP A 110 -2.67 -10.64 13.52
N ILE A 111 -3.71 -11.47 13.32
CA ILE A 111 -3.73 -12.45 12.23
C ILE A 111 -4.27 -11.82 10.94
N LEU A 112 -5.24 -10.92 11.07
CA LEU A 112 -5.95 -10.34 9.93
C LEU A 112 -5.17 -9.20 9.27
N PHE A 113 -4.40 -8.45 10.04
CA PHE A 113 -3.70 -7.25 9.60
C PHE A 113 -2.22 -7.35 9.94
N SER A 114 -1.36 -6.78 9.10
CA SER A 114 0.04 -6.66 9.46
C SER A 114 0.22 -5.72 10.67
N PRO A 115 1.28 -5.91 11.47
CA PRO A 115 1.61 -4.97 12.55
C PRO A 115 1.73 -3.52 12.05
N LYS A 116 2.21 -3.34 10.83
CA LYS A 116 2.38 -2.05 10.15
C LYS A 116 1.04 -1.36 9.90
N VAL A 117 0.00 -2.09 9.50
CA VAL A 117 -1.37 -1.56 9.35
C VAL A 117 -1.97 -1.18 10.70
N LEU A 118 -1.74 -1.98 11.75
CA LEU A 118 -2.25 -1.67 13.09
C LEU A 118 -1.57 -0.44 13.70
N GLN A 119 -0.25 -0.33 13.55
CA GLN A 119 0.51 0.86 13.94
C GLN A 119 0.07 2.10 13.15
N LEU A 120 -0.20 1.95 11.85
CA LEU A 120 -0.73 3.03 11.02
C LEU A 120 -2.05 3.56 11.59
N LEU A 121 -2.99 2.66 11.86
CA LEU A 121 -4.30 3.02 12.42
C LEU A 121 -4.15 3.69 13.79
N ASP A 122 -3.33 3.14 14.68
CA ASP A 122 -3.05 3.70 16.01
C ASP A 122 -2.52 5.14 15.92
N ARG A 123 -1.56 5.41 15.02
CA ARG A 123 -1.01 6.75 14.80
C ARG A 123 -2.04 7.74 14.28
N ILE A 124 -2.93 7.28 13.39
CA ILE A 124 -4.02 8.11 12.86
C ILE A 124 -5.03 8.45 13.98
N LEU A 125 -5.42 7.46 14.79
CA LEU A 125 -6.40 7.64 15.86
C LEU A 125 -5.90 8.51 17.01
N LYS A 126 -4.59 8.53 17.25
CA LYS A 126 -3.96 9.35 18.31
C LYS A 126 -3.78 10.82 17.95
N GLN A 127 -4.19 11.25 16.77
CA GLN A 127 -4.06 12.65 16.39
C GLN A 127 -4.89 13.56 17.30
N PRO A 128 -4.33 14.72 17.69
CA PRO A 128 -5.06 15.66 18.52
C PRO A 128 -6.21 16.29 17.73
N ASN A 129 -7.44 16.04 18.19
CA ASN A 129 -8.62 16.75 17.70
C ASN A 129 -8.58 18.18 18.22
N THR A 130 -8.30 19.13 17.35
CA THR A 130 -8.35 20.56 17.68
C THR A 130 -9.72 21.10 17.26
N GLU A 131 -10.46 21.63 18.23
CA GLU A 131 -11.68 22.45 17.99
C GLU A 131 -12.74 21.79 17.08
N GLY A 132 -12.95 20.47 17.21
CA GLY A 132 -13.97 19.75 16.44
C GLY A 132 -13.64 19.53 14.97
N THR A 133 -12.44 19.88 14.52
CA THR A 133 -11.92 19.50 13.18
C THR A 133 -11.05 18.25 13.27
N LEU A 134 -11.38 17.25 12.44
CA LEU A 134 -10.59 16.03 12.28
C LEU A 134 -9.25 16.37 11.61
N GLY A 135 -8.16 15.84 12.14
CA GLY A 135 -6.84 16.00 11.54
C GLY A 135 -6.76 15.44 10.12
N GLN A 136 -5.96 16.09 9.27
CA GLN A 136 -5.67 15.61 7.92
C GLN A 136 -4.37 14.82 7.91
N SER A 137 -4.44 13.60 7.39
CA SER A 137 -3.35 12.64 7.30
C SER A 137 -3.05 12.31 5.86
N ILE A 138 -1.78 12.22 5.52
CA ILE A 138 -1.33 11.62 4.26
C ILE A 138 -0.39 10.46 4.55
N VAL A 139 -0.61 9.35 3.85
CA VAL A 139 0.19 8.12 3.96
C VAL A 139 0.81 7.85 2.60
N PHE A 140 2.13 7.94 2.52
CA PHE A 140 2.88 7.63 1.32
C PHE A 140 3.26 6.16 1.27
N VAL A 141 2.92 5.49 0.18
CA VAL A 141 3.27 4.09 -0.12
C VAL A 141 4.09 4.02 -1.41
N GLU A 142 4.86 2.95 -1.59
CA GLU A 142 5.65 2.77 -2.81
C GLU A 142 4.77 2.36 -4.01
N ARG A 143 3.88 1.38 -3.81
CA ARG A 143 3.12 0.74 -4.89
C ARG A 143 1.70 1.29 -5.06
N VAL A 144 1.26 1.29 -6.31
CA VAL A 144 -0.12 1.65 -6.71
C VAL A 144 -1.16 0.72 -6.08
N TYR A 145 -0.92 -0.61 -6.11
CA TYR A 145 -1.86 -1.57 -5.54
C TYR A 145 -1.96 -1.43 -4.02
N THR A 146 -0.84 -1.26 -3.33
CA THR A 146 -0.83 -1.00 -1.88
C THR A 146 -1.68 0.22 -1.54
N ALA A 147 -1.61 1.32 -2.30
CA ALA A 147 -2.44 2.50 -2.04
C ALA A 147 -3.94 2.20 -2.11
N THR A 148 -4.36 1.51 -3.18
CA THR A 148 -5.76 1.14 -3.37
C THR A 148 -6.23 0.18 -2.29
N ILE A 149 -5.49 -0.90 -2.03
CA ILE A 149 -5.90 -1.95 -1.08
C ILE A 149 -5.85 -1.43 0.35
N LEU A 150 -4.79 -0.71 0.75
CA LEU A 150 -4.67 -0.12 2.09
C LEU A 150 -5.83 0.85 2.38
N SER A 151 -6.24 1.67 1.41
CA SER A 151 -7.39 2.56 1.60
C SER A 151 -8.69 1.81 1.90
N GLN A 152 -8.88 0.64 1.28
CA GLN A 152 -10.03 -0.22 1.54
C GLN A 152 -9.88 -0.91 2.89
N VAL A 153 -8.72 -1.47 3.22
CA VAL A 153 -8.42 -2.09 4.53
C VAL A 153 -8.73 -1.11 5.66
N LEU A 154 -8.18 0.11 5.60
CA LEU A 154 -8.42 1.14 6.63
C LEU A 154 -9.88 1.56 6.69
N SER A 155 -10.56 1.70 5.54
CA SER A 155 -11.99 2.03 5.52
C SER A 155 -12.83 0.97 6.25
N HIS A 156 -12.54 -0.33 6.02
CA HIS A 156 -13.25 -1.40 6.72
C HIS A 156 -12.92 -1.41 8.22
N LEU A 157 -11.64 -1.28 8.58
CA LEU A 157 -11.19 -1.21 9.97
C LEU A 157 -11.86 -0.06 10.72
N ILE A 158 -11.90 1.13 10.14
CA ILE A 158 -12.51 2.30 10.78
C ILE A 158 -14.01 2.08 11.06
N LEU A 159 -14.71 1.39 10.16
CA LEU A 159 -16.14 1.09 10.33
C LEU A 159 -16.40 0.07 11.45
N THR A 160 -15.45 -0.81 11.77
CA THR A 160 -15.61 -1.79 12.86
C THR A 160 -15.30 -1.20 14.24
N LEU A 161 -14.64 -0.04 14.32
CA LEU A 161 -14.36 0.62 15.59
C LEU A 161 -15.63 1.17 16.24
N GLU A 162 -15.74 1.09 17.57
CA GLU A 162 -16.91 1.61 18.30
C GLU A 162 -16.90 3.13 18.45
N SER A 163 -15.72 3.74 18.42
CA SER A 163 -15.53 5.17 18.63
C SER A 163 -16.26 6.03 17.59
N SER A 164 -17.19 6.87 18.05
CA SER A 164 -17.91 7.85 17.22
C SER A 164 -16.98 8.83 16.52
N HIS A 165 -15.80 9.10 17.09
CA HIS A 165 -14.78 9.92 16.46
C HIS A 165 -14.13 9.18 15.28
N ALA A 166 -13.76 7.91 15.47
CA ALA A 166 -13.14 7.10 14.43
C ALA A 166 -14.06 6.96 13.20
N LYS A 167 -15.37 6.72 13.43
CA LYS A 167 -16.35 6.56 12.34
C LYS A 167 -16.53 7.78 11.44
N GLN A 168 -16.07 8.96 11.87
CA GLN A 168 -16.11 10.17 11.04
C GLN A 168 -14.92 10.28 10.08
N LEU A 169 -13.84 9.52 10.33
CA LEU A 169 -12.66 9.51 9.48
C LEU A 169 -13.01 8.87 8.13
N LYS A 170 -12.69 9.60 7.06
CA LYS A 170 -12.87 9.11 5.69
C LYS A 170 -11.50 8.92 5.03
N VAL A 171 -11.33 7.74 4.43
CA VAL A 171 -10.11 7.33 3.75
C VAL A 171 -10.35 7.28 2.25
N ASN A 172 -9.37 7.73 1.47
CA ASN A 172 -9.33 7.49 0.03
C ASN A 172 -7.88 7.40 -0.46
N HIS A 173 -7.68 7.06 -1.73
CA HIS A 173 -6.34 6.98 -2.31
C HIS A 173 -6.17 7.77 -3.60
N VAL A 174 -4.92 8.12 -3.90
CA VAL A 174 -4.50 8.77 -5.13
C VAL A 174 -3.22 8.08 -5.63
N THR A 175 -3.21 7.67 -6.89
CA THR A 175 -2.09 6.92 -7.48
C THR A 175 -1.70 7.55 -8.80
N GLY A 176 -0.44 7.38 -9.22
CA GLY A 176 0.03 7.88 -10.51
C GLY A 176 -0.73 7.29 -11.71
N ILE A 177 -0.72 8.01 -12.83
CA ILE A 177 -1.46 7.68 -14.07
C ILE A 177 -0.88 6.44 -14.80
N LYS A 178 0.34 6.02 -14.46
CA LYS A 178 1.10 4.96 -15.15
C LYS A 178 0.67 3.54 -14.75
N SER A 179 -0.61 3.24 -14.75
CA SER A 179 -1.10 1.86 -14.60
C SER A 179 -1.60 1.34 -15.94
N LEU A 180 -1.08 0.19 -16.37
CA LEU A 180 -1.55 -0.58 -17.53
C LEU A 180 -3.07 -0.88 -17.50
N PHE A 181 -3.70 -0.74 -16.33
CA PHE A 181 -5.07 -1.17 -16.05
C PHE A 181 -6.07 -0.04 -15.80
N TYR A 182 -5.67 1.24 -15.95
CA TYR A 182 -6.59 2.36 -15.76
C TYR A 182 -6.67 3.23 -17.01
N ASP A 183 -7.91 3.60 -17.38
CA ASP A 183 -8.14 4.66 -18.36
C ASP A 183 -7.55 5.96 -17.82
N LYS A 184 -6.58 6.51 -18.57
CA LYS A 184 -5.87 7.74 -18.21
C LYS A 184 -6.82 8.91 -17.93
N SER A 185 -7.89 9.05 -18.72
CA SER A 185 -8.85 10.15 -18.57
C SER A 185 -9.68 10.02 -17.29
N MET A 186 -10.10 8.80 -16.95
CA MET A 186 -10.83 8.49 -15.73
C MET A 186 -9.94 8.65 -14.49
N THR A 187 -8.67 8.29 -14.62
CA THR A 187 -7.68 8.42 -13.54
C THR A 187 -7.47 9.89 -13.17
N MET A 188 -7.30 10.78 -14.17
CA MET A 188 -7.13 12.22 -13.91
C MET A 188 -8.33 12.83 -13.19
N LYS A 189 -9.55 12.59 -13.69
CA LYS A 189 -10.77 13.10 -13.05
C LYS A 189 -10.93 12.59 -11.62
N TYR A 190 -10.57 11.33 -11.38
CA TYR A 190 -10.62 10.74 -10.05
C TYR A 190 -9.57 11.37 -9.11
N GLN A 191 -8.34 11.59 -9.58
CA GLN A 191 -7.30 12.27 -8.81
C GLN A 191 -7.75 13.69 -8.42
N GLU A 192 -8.19 14.50 -9.39
CA GLU A 192 -8.66 15.87 -9.16
C GLU A 192 -9.79 15.92 -8.14
N LYS A 193 -10.80 15.04 -8.30
CA LYS A 193 -11.91 14.92 -7.36
C LYS A 193 -11.43 14.56 -5.96
N THR A 194 -10.58 13.54 -5.84
CA THR A 194 -10.09 13.05 -4.55
C THR A 194 -9.26 14.10 -3.82
N ILE A 195 -8.40 14.82 -4.54
CA ILE A 195 -7.60 15.91 -3.97
C ILE A 195 -8.50 17.06 -3.53
N LYS A 196 -9.53 17.40 -4.31
CA LYS A 196 -10.50 18.44 -3.93
C LYS A 196 -11.27 18.06 -2.66
N GLU A 197 -11.72 16.82 -2.56
CA GLU A 197 -12.40 16.29 -1.37
C GLU A 197 -11.47 16.23 -0.14
N PHE A 198 -10.19 15.92 -0.35
CA PHE A 198 -9.19 15.99 0.70
C PHE A 198 -8.99 17.44 1.17
N ARG A 199 -8.81 18.40 0.26
CA ARG A 199 -8.67 19.83 0.61
C ARG A 199 -9.87 20.38 1.37
N SER A 200 -11.08 19.94 1.03
CA SER A 200 -12.31 20.37 1.72
C SER A 200 -12.55 19.67 3.05
N GLY A 201 -11.68 18.73 3.47
CA GLY A 201 -11.85 17.94 4.69
C GLY A 201 -12.94 16.86 4.61
N VAL A 202 -13.45 16.59 3.40
CA VAL A 202 -14.40 15.47 3.17
C VAL A 202 -13.66 14.14 3.29
N ILE A 203 -12.39 14.10 2.90
CA ILE A 203 -11.48 12.99 3.16
C ILE A 203 -10.47 13.48 4.20
N ASN A 204 -10.22 12.68 5.22
CA ASN A 204 -9.27 12.98 6.29
C ASN A 204 -7.96 12.24 6.11
N ILE A 205 -7.99 11.08 5.46
CA ILE A 205 -6.83 10.21 5.29
C ILE A 205 -6.65 9.95 3.80
N LEU A 206 -5.55 10.46 3.25
CA LEU A 206 -5.18 10.27 1.85
C LEU A 206 -4.02 9.28 1.75
N ILE A 207 -4.22 8.17 1.05
CA ILE A 207 -3.15 7.23 0.72
C ILE A 207 -2.59 7.59 -0.65
N ALA A 208 -1.30 7.88 -0.76
CA ALA A 208 -0.68 8.38 -1.98
C ALA A 208 0.57 7.58 -2.37
N THR A 209 0.79 7.37 -3.68
CA THR A 209 2.09 6.87 -4.16
C THR A 209 3.12 8.00 -4.25
N ALA A 210 4.42 7.68 -4.17
CA ALA A 210 5.48 8.68 -4.30
C ALA A 210 5.42 9.53 -5.59
N VAL A 211 4.91 8.97 -6.69
CA VAL A 211 4.70 9.70 -7.96
C VAL A 211 3.70 10.87 -7.83
N VAL A 212 2.88 10.86 -6.78
CA VAL A 212 1.92 11.93 -6.45
C VAL A 212 2.55 13.01 -5.56
N GLU A 213 3.75 12.81 -5.03
CA GLU A 213 4.48 13.81 -4.24
C GLU A 213 4.79 15.07 -5.05
N GLU A 214 5.06 14.89 -6.34
CA GLU A 214 5.41 15.95 -7.29
C GLU A 214 4.21 16.36 -8.14
N GLY A 215 3.98 17.67 -8.26
CA GLY A 215 3.03 18.25 -9.22
C GLY A 215 1.56 18.28 -8.80
N LEU A 216 1.18 17.63 -7.69
CA LEU A 216 -0.16 17.77 -7.10
C LEU A 216 -0.13 18.71 -5.89
N ASP A 217 -1.01 19.71 -5.91
CA ASP A 217 -1.15 20.69 -4.83
C ASP A 217 -1.92 20.06 -3.66
N ILE A 218 -1.21 19.26 -2.87
CA ILE A 218 -1.72 18.62 -1.65
C ILE A 218 -1.54 19.58 -0.48
N PRO A 219 -2.60 19.83 0.33
CA PRO A 219 -2.52 20.74 1.47
C PRO A 219 -1.51 20.23 2.52
N ARG A 220 -1.08 21.14 3.39
CA ARG A 220 -0.29 20.77 4.58
C ARG A 220 -1.14 19.87 5.47
N CYS A 221 -0.53 18.83 6.02
CA CYS A 221 -1.17 17.81 6.83
C CYS A 221 -0.72 17.90 8.29
N ASP A 222 -1.58 17.43 9.21
CA ASP A 222 -1.26 17.28 10.63
C ASP A 222 -0.39 16.05 10.86
N LEU A 223 -0.56 15.01 10.04
CA LEU A 223 0.28 13.81 10.07
C LEU A 223 0.68 13.40 8.66
N VAL A 224 1.97 13.22 8.47
CA VAL A 224 2.54 12.58 7.28
C VAL A 224 3.16 11.27 7.71
N ILE A 225 2.76 10.18 7.07
CA ILE A 225 3.32 8.85 7.33
C ILE A 225 3.94 8.35 6.04
N ARG A 226 5.19 7.90 6.12
CA ARG A 226 5.85 7.09 5.10
C ARG A 226 5.67 5.64 5.49
N PHE A 227 4.81 4.94 4.75
CA PHE A 227 4.61 3.51 4.93
C PHE A 227 5.81 2.71 4.42
N ASN A 228 6.49 3.21 3.39
CA ASN A 228 7.75 2.67 2.89
C ASN A 228 8.83 3.75 2.95
N LYS A 229 10.09 3.32 2.99
CA LYS A 229 11.25 4.20 2.92
C LYS A 229 11.19 5.11 1.68
N PRO A 230 11.50 6.41 1.79
CA PRO A 230 11.61 7.28 0.62
C PRO A 230 12.72 6.79 -0.32
N ASN A 231 12.45 6.84 -1.63
CA ASN A 231 13.40 6.35 -2.65
C ASN A 231 14.65 7.23 -2.80
N ASN A 232 14.56 8.51 -2.42
CA ASN A 232 15.65 9.48 -2.51
C ASN A 232 15.39 10.66 -1.55
N PHE A 233 16.42 11.49 -1.38
CA PHE A 233 16.35 12.67 -0.51
C PHE A 233 15.25 13.66 -0.92
N SER A 234 15.07 13.90 -2.22
CA SER A 234 14.03 14.82 -2.72
C SER A 234 12.64 14.38 -2.28
N SER A 235 12.34 13.08 -2.40
CA SER A 235 11.10 12.47 -1.93
C SER A 235 10.95 12.67 -0.43
N TYR A 236 11.98 12.35 0.36
CA TYR A 236 12.00 12.61 1.80
C TYR A 236 11.63 14.07 2.13
N MET A 237 12.35 15.03 1.55
CA MET A 237 12.13 16.47 1.78
C MET A 237 10.73 16.93 1.37
N GLN A 238 10.23 16.49 0.22
CA GLN A 238 8.89 16.83 -0.26
C GLN A 238 7.81 16.32 0.70
N SER A 239 7.92 15.07 1.16
CA SER A 239 6.97 14.50 2.12
C SER A 239 7.05 15.16 3.49
N LYS A 240 8.27 15.39 4.02
CA LYS A 240 8.49 16.10 5.29
C LYS A 240 7.94 17.52 5.25
N GLY A 241 8.08 18.19 4.11
CA GLY A 241 7.51 19.51 3.85
C GLY A 241 5.99 19.60 3.98
N ARG A 242 5.26 18.47 3.87
CA ARG A 242 3.80 18.42 4.06
C ARG A 242 3.38 18.38 5.53
N ALA A 243 4.24 17.95 6.45
CA ALA A 243 3.95 17.86 7.89
C ALA A 243 4.09 19.22 8.57
N ARG A 244 3.30 20.22 8.14
CA ARG A 244 3.43 21.62 8.56
C ARG A 244 2.08 22.33 8.77
N ALA A 245 0.99 21.60 8.97
CA ALA A 245 -0.34 22.21 9.13
C ALA A 245 -0.44 23.04 10.42
N LYS A 246 0.12 22.52 11.52
CA LYS A 246 0.07 23.11 12.87
C LYS A 246 1.41 22.90 13.58
N GLN A 247 1.59 23.52 14.75
CA GLN A 247 2.79 23.35 15.58
C GLN A 247 3.05 21.88 15.98
N ASN A 248 2.00 21.09 16.12
CA ASN A 248 2.08 19.67 16.48
C ASN A 248 2.03 18.72 15.26
N ALA A 249 2.30 19.23 14.05
CA ALA A 249 2.33 18.38 12.88
C ALA A 249 3.48 17.36 12.99
N ALA A 250 3.20 16.10 12.65
CA ALA A 250 4.14 15.00 12.82
C ALA A 250 4.52 14.37 11.48
N TYR A 251 5.77 13.95 11.37
CA TYR A 251 6.29 13.14 10.28
C TYR A 251 6.76 11.80 10.85
N VAL A 252 6.22 10.70 10.34
CA VAL A 252 6.51 9.34 10.82
C VAL A 252 7.00 8.51 9.66
N LEU A 253 8.13 7.82 9.85
CA LEU A 253 8.68 6.88 8.90
C LEU A 253 8.57 5.47 9.47
N PHE A 254 7.89 4.59 8.75
CA PHE A 254 7.91 3.15 9.02
C PHE A 254 9.11 2.54 8.30
N LEU A 255 9.86 1.74 9.03
CA LEU A 255 11.02 1.02 8.55
C LEU A 255 10.77 -0.47 8.78
N ASP A 256 10.99 -1.25 7.74
CA ASP A 256 11.10 -2.69 7.89
C ASP A 256 12.51 -3.00 8.40
N GLU A 257 12.70 -4.15 9.07
CA GLU A 257 13.99 -4.48 9.70
C GLU A 257 15.17 -4.44 8.71
N LEU A 258 14.89 -4.80 7.45
CA LEU A 258 15.86 -4.79 6.35
C LEU A 258 16.28 -3.36 5.93
N ASP A 259 15.46 -2.36 6.23
CA ASP A 259 15.70 -0.97 5.83
C ASP A 259 16.44 -0.16 6.90
N ILE A 260 16.66 -0.71 8.10
CA ILE A 260 17.26 0.03 9.21
C ILE A 260 18.67 0.53 8.84
N ASP A 261 19.53 -0.36 8.35
CA ASP A 261 20.92 -0.03 7.99
C ASP A 261 21.00 0.94 6.81
N SER A 262 20.10 0.77 5.84
CA SER A 262 20.07 1.65 4.66
C SER A 262 19.52 3.03 5.04
N CYS A 263 18.56 3.11 5.96
CA CYS A 263 18.00 4.37 6.44
C CYS A 263 18.99 5.14 7.31
N GLN A 264 19.82 4.47 8.11
CA GLN A 264 20.85 5.14 8.91
C GLN A 264 21.89 5.85 8.03
N ARG A 265 22.30 5.24 6.92
CA ARG A 265 23.19 5.86 5.93
C ARG A 265 22.53 7.08 5.29
N ASP A 266 21.29 6.93 4.84
CA ASP A 266 20.55 8.01 4.21
C ASP A 266 20.28 9.16 5.19
N GLN A 267 20.05 8.88 6.47
CA GLN A 267 19.83 9.91 7.49
C GLN A 267 21.07 10.79 7.69
N MET A 268 22.27 10.21 7.71
CA MET A 268 23.53 10.99 7.75
C MET A 268 23.68 11.87 6.52
N GLU A 269 23.26 11.37 5.35
CA GLU A 269 23.24 12.16 4.12
C GLU A 269 22.21 13.30 4.19
N TYR A 270 21.02 13.06 4.75
CA TYR A 270 19.95 14.04 4.89
C TYR A 270 20.31 15.18 5.87
N GLU A 271 20.95 14.85 7.00
CA GLU A 271 21.42 15.82 7.98
C GLU A 271 22.52 16.72 7.38
N ASN A 272 23.43 16.15 6.59
CA ASN A 272 24.49 16.90 5.91
C ASN A 272 23.93 17.91 4.88
N TYR A 273 22.89 17.56 4.13
CA TYR A 273 22.22 18.50 3.22
C TYR A 273 21.48 19.64 3.96
N GLU A 274 20.82 19.35 5.08
CA GLU A 274 20.16 20.39 5.89
C GLU A 274 21.16 21.36 6.55
N GLU A 275 22.39 20.91 6.84
CA GLU A 275 23.46 21.79 7.34
C GLU A 275 24.01 22.71 6.24
N ILE A 276 24.18 22.20 5.02
CA ILE A 276 24.66 23.00 3.88
C ILE A 276 23.67 24.12 3.53
N GLU A 277 22.36 23.87 3.56
CA GLU A 277 21.33 24.90 3.31
C GLU A 277 21.27 26.00 4.38
N LYS A 278 21.79 25.77 5.59
CA LYS A 278 21.82 26.79 6.67
C LYS A 278 23.02 27.73 6.58
N VAL A 279 24.04 27.37 5.80
CA VAL A 279 25.32 28.10 5.70
C VAL A 279 25.40 28.98 4.44
N GLY A 280 24.55 28.75 3.45
CA GLY A 280 24.42 29.57 2.22
C GLY A 280 23.43 30.71 2.35
#